data_AF-A0A4S5JJG3-F1
#
_entry.id   AF-A0A4S5JJG3-F1
#
_cell.length_a   1.000
_cell.length_b   1.000
_cell.length_c   1.000
_cell.angle_alpha   90.00
_cell.angle_beta   90.00
_cell.angle_gamma   90.00
#
_symmetry.space_group_name_H-M   'P 1'
#
loop_
_entity.id
_entity.type
_entity.pdbx_description
1 polymer ?
#
loop_
_entity_poly.entity_id
_entity_poly.type
_entity_poly.pdbx_seq_one_letter_code
_entity_poly.pdbx_strand_id
1 'polypeptide(L)'
;MKTLLSKKMIITVTILGIAAVVIVVSFILSGQSLCGVPADDLMGMLAISFGLGCVPLIPGTAGALGGIILSLMICRLSIRKQLIAVTLLILVAIPICDYGETYFDGKDASQIVADELFTFPVATIGLPIHQYPVMLAGIFMTNRIIDWTKPPPARAAESLPGGVGVVLDDVVASLWTLLLFSIGWRWYRRASVKRDTFTNDD
;
A
#
# COMPACT_ATOMS: atom_id res chain seq x y z
N MET A 1 -28.28 -16.87 10.29
CA MET A 1 -27.12 -17.29 9.46
C MET A 1 -26.01 -16.22 9.37
N LYS A 2 -26.31 -14.91 9.25
CA LYS A 2 -25.30 -13.82 9.22
C LYS A 2 -24.43 -13.69 10.49
N THR A 3 -24.96 -14.01 11.67
CA THR A 3 -24.26 -13.93 12.97
C THR A 3 -23.21 -15.03 13.19
N LEU A 4 -23.40 -16.22 12.60
CA LEU A 4 -22.45 -17.34 12.71
C LEU A 4 -21.23 -17.16 11.79
N LEU A 5 -21.45 -16.63 10.58
CA LEU A 5 -20.38 -16.24 9.64
C LEU A 5 -19.49 -15.14 10.23
N SER A 6 -20.09 -14.14 10.89
CA SER A 6 -19.36 -13.07 11.58
C SER A 6 -18.48 -13.60 12.72
N LYS A 7 -18.98 -14.51 13.58
CA LYS A 7 -18.18 -15.09 14.67
C LYS A 7 -17.03 -15.95 14.17
N LYS A 8 -17.25 -16.80 13.14
CA LYS A 8 -16.17 -17.61 12.55
C LYS A 8 -15.10 -16.72 11.91
N MET A 9 -15.49 -15.69 11.19
CA MET A 9 -14.56 -14.73 10.59
C MET A 9 -13.74 -13.98 11.65
N ILE A 10 -14.37 -13.53 12.75
CA ILE A 10 -13.65 -12.87 13.85
C ILE A 10 -12.63 -13.84 14.47
N ILE A 11 -13.04 -15.08 14.78
CA ILE A 11 -12.14 -16.08 15.36
C ILE A 11 -10.96 -16.37 14.42
N THR A 12 -11.21 -16.56 13.12
CA THR A 12 -10.16 -16.81 12.13
C THR A 12 -9.18 -15.64 12.01
N VAL A 13 -9.69 -14.40 11.96
CA VAL A 13 -8.84 -13.19 11.92
C VAL A 13 -8.00 -13.06 13.19
N THR A 14 -8.58 -13.31 14.36
CA THR A 14 -7.86 -13.27 15.64
C THR A 14 -6.77 -14.34 15.71
N ILE A 15 -7.05 -15.58 15.29
CA ILE A 15 -6.06 -16.67 15.26
C ILE A 15 -4.92 -16.34 14.29
N LEU A 16 -5.22 -15.86 13.08
CA LEU A 16 -4.21 -15.41 12.12
C LEU A 16 -3.35 -14.27 12.67
N GLY A 17 -3.97 -13.30 13.35
CA GLY A 17 -3.26 -12.19 13.99
C GLY A 17 -2.30 -12.66 15.08
N ILE A 18 -2.75 -13.56 15.97
CA ILE A 18 -1.90 -14.15 17.01
C ILE A 18 -0.75 -14.95 16.39
N ALA A 19 -1.05 -15.80 15.40
CA ALA A 19 -0.03 -16.58 14.71
C ALA A 19 1.03 -15.69 14.06
N ALA A 20 0.62 -14.61 13.38
CA ALA A 20 1.55 -13.64 12.80
C ALA A 20 2.43 -12.98 13.87
N VAL A 21 1.86 -12.57 15.01
CA VAL A 21 2.63 -12.00 16.13
C VAL A 21 3.63 -13.02 16.69
N VAL A 22 3.22 -14.27 16.89
CA VAL A 22 4.12 -15.32 17.40
C VAL A 22 5.26 -15.59 16.42
N ILE A 23 4.99 -15.62 15.11
CA ILE A 23 6.01 -15.79 14.08
C ILE A 23 7.01 -14.63 14.11
N VAL A 24 6.52 -13.39 14.14
CA VAL A 24 7.37 -12.19 14.22
C VAL A 24 8.23 -12.20 15.48
N VAL A 25 7.64 -12.47 16.65
CA VAL A 25 8.39 -12.54 17.91
C VAL A 25 9.42 -13.68 17.88
N SER A 26 9.05 -14.85 17.37
CA SER A 26 9.98 -15.98 17.25
C SER A 26 11.13 -15.67 16.30
N PHE A 27 10.86 -14.95 15.21
CA PHE A 27 11.86 -14.49 14.26
C PHE A 27 12.83 -13.48 14.89
N ILE A 28 12.31 -12.47 15.60
CA ILE A 28 13.12 -11.49 16.35
C ILE A 28 14.01 -12.20 17.36
N LEU A 29 13.46 -13.12 18.15
CA LEU A 29 14.23 -13.88 19.14
C LEU A 29 15.26 -14.84 18.52
N SER A 30 15.08 -15.21 17.25
CA SER A 30 16.03 -16.07 16.53
C SER A 30 17.28 -15.33 16.04
N GLY A 31 17.31 -13.99 16.11
CA GLY A 31 18.46 -13.17 15.72
C GLY A 31 18.86 -13.30 14.24
N GLN A 32 17.92 -13.72 13.39
CA GLN A 32 18.17 -13.86 11.96
C GLN A 32 18.19 -12.51 11.26
N SER A 33 18.88 -12.42 10.13
CA SER A 33 18.88 -11.22 9.28
C SER A 33 18.07 -11.45 8.00
N LEU A 34 17.28 -10.48 7.57
CA LEU A 34 16.65 -10.44 6.24
C LEU A 34 17.36 -9.40 5.40
N CYS A 35 17.85 -9.77 4.22
CA CYS A 35 18.57 -8.84 3.34
C CYS A 35 19.77 -8.12 3.99
N GLY A 36 20.43 -8.76 4.96
CA GLY A 36 21.51 -8.13 5.71
C GLY A 36 21.03 -7.12 6.78
N VAL A 37 19.73 -7.02 7.03
CA VAL A 37 19.14 -6.28 8.15
C VAL A 37 18.88 -7.25 9.31
N PRO A 38 19.43 -7.00 10.52
CA PRO A 38 19.13 -7.77 11.73
C PRO A 38 17.67 -7.65 12.18
N ALA A 39 17.09 -8.72 12.75
CA ALA A 39 15.69 -8.70 13.21
C ALA A 39 15.40 -7.75 14.38
N ASP A 40 16.42 -7.35 15.15
CA ASP A 40 16.33 -6.38 16.22
C ASP A 40 16.42 -4.91 15.73
N ASP A 41 16.83 -4.69 14.48
CA ASP A 41 16.76 -3.38 13.81
C ASP A 41 15.34 -3.13 13.25
N LEU A 42 14.50 -2.52 14.08
CA LEU A 42 13.12 -2.20 13.71
C LEU A 42 13.03 -1.27 12.49
N MET A 43 13.89 -0.25 12.39
CA MET A 43 13.81 0.72 11.29
C MET A 43 14.23 0.08 9.98
N GLY A 44 15.29 -0.74 9.99
CA GLY A 44 15.70 -1.51 8.82
C GLY A 44 14.63 -2.54 8.41
N MET A 45 14.03 -3.25 9.38
CA MET A 45 12.95 -4.20 9.11
C MET A 45 11.73 -3.53 8.49
N LEU A 46 11.39 -2.33 8.96
CA LEU A 46 10.34 -1.53 8.36
C LEU A 46 10.71 -1.03 6.96
N ALA A 47 11.96 -0.63 6.73
CA ALA A 47 12.44 -0.18 5.43
C ALA A 47 12.30 -1.26 4.35
N ILE A 48 12.57 -2.52 4.68
CA ILE A 48 12.37 -3.68 3.79
C ILE A 48 10.97 -4.29 3.89
N SER A 49 10.02 -3.61 4.55
CA SER A 49 8.63 -4.05 4.77
C SER A 49 8.53 -5.49 5.31
N PHE A 50 9.32 -5.80 6.34
CA PHE A 50 9.43 -7.10 7.00
C PHE A 50 9.79 -8.27 6.05
N GLY A 51 10.63 -7.98 5.04
CA GLY A 51 11.16 -8.98 4.12
C GLY A 51 10.50 -8.99 2.74
N LEU A 52 9.50 -8.14 2.49
CA LEU A 52 8.96 -7.96 1.12
C LEU A 52 10.04 -7.39 0.17
N GLY A 53 10.91 -6.52 0.69
CA GLY A 53 12.07 -6.01 -0.03
C GLY A 53 13.11 -7.08 -0.37
N CYS A 54 13.01 -8.28 0.19
CA CYS A 54 13.90 -9.40 -0.09
C CYS A 54 13.46 -10.28 -1.26
N VAL A 55 12.31 -10.01 -1.86
CA VAL A 55 11.86 -10.76 -3.03
C VAL A 55 12.78 -10.43 -4.21
N PRO A 56 13.49 -11.43 -4.78
CA PRO A 56 14.39 -11.18 -5.88
C PRO A 56 13.62 -10.68 -7.11
N LEU A 57 14.25 -9.80 -7.91
CA LEU A 57 13.76 -9.24 -9.17
C LEU A 57 12.61 -8.23 -9.08
N ILE A 58 11.69 -8.41 -8.12
CA ILE A 58 10.48 -7.57 -8.00
C ILE A 58 10.20 -7.11 -6.55
N PRO A 59 11.21 -6.64 -5.80
CA PRO A 59 11.01 -6.18 -4.42
C PRO A 59 9.91 -5.12 -4.37
N GLY A 60 9.91 -4.21 -5.35
CA GLY A 60 8.95 -3.15 -5.42
C GLY A 60 7.48 -3.59 -5.56
N THR A 61 7.30 -4.64 -6.36
CA THR A 61 5.97 -5.25 -6.55
C THR A 61 5.52 -5.94 -5.27
N ALA A 62 6.43 -6.58 -4.54
CA ALA A 62 6.12 -7.22 -3.27
C ALA A 62 5.72 -6.20 -2.19
N GLY A 63 6.42 -5.06 -2.11
CA GLY A 63 6.05 -3.93 -1.25
C GLY A 63 4.64 -3.42 -1.55
N ALA A 64 4.36 -3.13 -2.82
CA ALA A 64 3.04 -2.67 -3.27
C ALA A 64 1.91 -3.69 -3.00
N LEU A 65 2.19 -5.00 -3.09
CA LEU A 65 1.24 -6.05 -2.70
C LEU A 65 0.91 -5.99 -1.19
N GLY A 66 1.90 -5.70 -0.35
CA GLY A 66 1.66 -5.36 1.05
C GLY A 66 0.77 -4.12 1.19
N GLY A 67 0.99 -3.11 0.35
CA GLY A 67 0.16 -1.91 0.25
C GLY A 67 -1.30 -2.19 -0.10
N ILE A 68 -1.59 -3.22 -0.91
CA ILE A 68 -2.97 -3.69 -1.16
C ILE A 68 -3.64 -4.15 0.14
N ILE A 69 -2.93 -4.90 0.99
CA ILE A 69 -3.47 -5.39 2.25
C ILE A 69 -3.84 -4.20 3.15
N LEU A 70 -2.95 -3.23 3.28
CA LEU A 70 -3.22 -1.98 4.02
C LEU A 70 -4.41 -1.23 3.44
N SER A 71 -4.51 -1.14 2.11
CA SER A 71 -5.63 -0.49 1.42
C SER A 71 -6.96 -1.14 1.74
N LEU A 72 -7.03 -2.48 1.73
CA LEU A 72 -8.23 -3.24 2.08
C LEU A 72 -8.64 -3.05 3.55
N MET A 73 -7.68 -2.83 4.44
CA MET A 73 -7.97 -2.50 5.84
C MET A 73 -8.51 -1.07 5.96
N ILE A 74 -7.85 -0.11 5.33
CA ILE A 74 -8.18 1.31 5.40
C ILE A 74 -9.51 1.64 4.70
N CYS A 75 -9.83 0.99 3.58
CA CYS A 75 -11.04 1.28 2.81
C CYS A 75 -12.35 1.03 3.58
N ARG A 76 -12.30 0.28 4.69
CA ARG A 76 -13.44 0.03 5.59
C ARG A 76 -13.75 1.22 6.50
N LEU A 77 -12.83 2.18 6.60
CA LEU A 77 -13.00 3.38 7.40
C LEU A 77 -13.81 4.44 6.63
N SER A 78 -14.42 5.38 7.36
CA SER A 78 -15.00 6.58 6.75
C SER A 78 -13.91 7.40 6.03
N ILE A 79 -14.27 8.14 4.97
CA ILE A 79 -13.31 8.92 4.17
C ILE A 79 -12.37 9.82 5.00
N ARG A 80 -12.88 10.49 6.05
CA ARG A 80 -12.05 11.33 6.93
C ARG A 80 -10.97 10.52 7.66
N LYS A 81 -11.33 9.33 8.13
CA LYS A 81 -10.41 8.40 8.81
C LYS A 81 -9.41 7.79 7.83
N GLN A 82 -9.80 7.55 6.58
CA GLN A 82 -8.87 7.12 5.53
C GLN A 82 -7.79 8.18 5.29
N LEU A 83 -8.20 9.45 5.12
CA LEU A 83 -7.27 10.56 4.94
C LEU A 83 -6.29 10.70 6.12
N ILE A 84 -6.79 10.62 7.35
CA ILE A 84 -5.93 10.65 8.55
C ILE A 84 -4.95 9.46 8.55
N ALA A 85 -5.45 8.24 8.34
CA ALA A 85 -4.62 7.04 8.35
C ALA A 85 -3.51 7.11 7.28
N VAL A 86 -3.86 7.45 6.03
CA VAL A 86 -2.91 7.58 4.93
C VAL A 86 -1.89 8.68 5.20
N THR A 87 -2.31 9.82 5.74
CA THR A 87 -1.38 10.90 6.10
C THR A 87 -0.38 10.43 7.16
N LEU A 88 -0.83 9.71 8.17
CA LEU A 88 0.05 9.14 9.19
C LEU A 88 1.02 8.11 8.60
N LEU A 89 0.57 7.26 7.68
CA LEU A 89 1.44 6.30 7.00
C LEU A 89 2.53 7.01 6.19
N ILE A 90 2.21 8.07 5.46
CA ILE A 90 3.20 8.88 4.72
C ILE A 90 4.22 9.51 5.68
N LEU A 91 3.75 10.10 6.79
CA LEU A 91 4.64 10.71 7.78
C LEU A 91 5.57 9.70 8.45
N VAL A 92 5.12 8.46 8.64
CA VAL A 92 5.92 7.35 9.17
C VAL A 92 6.90 6.81 8.12
N ALA A 93 6.50 6.76 6.84
CA ALA A 93 7.34 6.26 5.77
C ALA A 93 8.61 7.10 5.58
N ILE A 94 8.52 8.43 5.69
CA ILE A 94 9.66 9.34 5.45
C ILE A 94 10.90 8.98 6.28
N PRO A 95 10.86 8.94 7.62
CA PRO A 95 12.05 8.59 8.42
C PRO A 95 12.49 7.14 8.23
N ILE A 96 11.58 6.22 7.86
CA ILE A 96 11.92 4.83 7.59
C ILE A 96 12.73 4.71 6.29
N CYS A 97 12.28 5.36 5.22
CA CYS A 97 13.00 5.39 3.94
C CYS A 97 14.34 6.11 4.08
N ASP A 98 14.39 7.21 4.83
CA ASP A 98 15.63 7.97 5.10
C ASP A 98 16.67 7.11 5.86
N TYR A 99 16.21 6.36 6.87
CA TYR A 99 17.04 5.37 7.57
C TYR A 99 17.51 4.27 6.60
N GLY A 100 16.61 3.73 5.78
CA GLY A 100 16.93 2.70 4.79
C GLY A 100 18.01 3.16 3.81
N GLU A 101 17.87 4.35 3.23
CA GLU A 101 18.87 4.91 2.30
C GLU A 101 20.24 5.03 2.95
N THR A 102 20.28 5.49 4.21
CA THR A 102 21.52 5.60 4.99
C THR A 102 22.09 4.23 5.33
N TYR A 103 21.24 3.25 5.68
CA TYR A 103 21.65 1.90 6.09
C TYR A 103 22.25 1.12 4.92
N PHE A 104 21.61 1.20 3.75
CA PHE A 104 22.06 0.46 2.57
C PHE A 104 23.19 1.16 1.81
N ASP A 105 23.44 2.46 2.05
CA ASP A 105 24.59 3.24 1.56
C ASP A 105 24.95 2.92 0.08
N GLY A 106 23.93 2.94 -0.79
CA GLY A 106 24.08 2.71 -2.24
C GLY A 106 24.35 1.26 -2.69
N LYS A 107 24.35 0.27 -1.79
CA LYS A 107 24.62 -1.15 -2.13
C LYS A 107 23.42 -1.85 -2.79
N ASP A 108 22.20 -1.55 -2.37
CA ASP A 108 20.98 -2.10 -2.97
C ASP A 108 19.71 -1.34 -2.49
N ALA A 109 19.52 -0.11 -2.97
CA ALA A 109 18.34 0.70 -2.61
C ALA A 109 17.01 0.06 -3.01
N SER A 110 17.02 -0.90 -3.95
CA SER A 110 15.83 -1.62 -4.43
C SER A 110 15.12 -2.44 -3.35
N GLN A 111 15.78 -2.73 -2.23
CA GLN A 111 15.20 -3.46 -1.10
C GLN A 111 14.35 -2.56 -0.20
N ILE A 112 14.50 -1.23 -0.31
CA ILE A 112 13.68 -0.26 0.43
C ILE A 112 12.34 -0.19 -0.29
N VAL A 113 11.31 -0.72 0.34
CA VAL A 113 9.96 -0.87 -0.23
C VAL A 113 8.88 -0.38 0.75
N ALA A 114 9.30 0.43 1.72
CA ALA A 114 8.43 1.01 2.73
C ALA A 114 7.56 2.12 2.15
N ASP A 115 8.10 2.94 1.27
CA ASP A 115 7.38 3.90 0.43
C ASP A 115 6.22 3.22 -0.30
N GLU A 116 6.44 2.09 -0.97
CA GLU A 116 5.37 1.44 -1.73
C GLU A 116 4.31 0.82 -0.83
N LEU A 117 4.74 0.20 0.28
CA LEU A 117 3.84 -0.35 1.28
C LEU A 117 2.93 0.74 1.85
N PHE A 118 3.52 1.85 2.30
CA PHE A 118 2.82 2.87 3.07
C PHE A 118 2.08 3.89 2.20
N THR A 119 2.50 4.11 0.96
CA THR A 119 1.89 5.11 0.06
C THR A 119 0.82 4.54 -0.86
N PHE A 120 0.87 3.25 -1.24
CA PHE A 120 -0.15 2.63 -2.09
C PHE A 120 -1.60 2.84 -1.62
N PRO A 121 -1.93 2.85 -0.30
CA PRO A 121 -3.26 3.22 0.18
C PRO A 121 -3.81 4.55 -0.34
N VAL A 122 -2.96 5.52 -0.68
CA VAL A 122 -3.35 6.78 -1.35
C VAL A 122 -4.15 6.49 -2.62
N ALA A 123 -3.73 5.51 -3.43
CA ALA A 123 -4.35 5.18 -4.72
C ALA A 123 -5.79 4.66 -4.60
N THR A 124 -6.25 4.35 -3.39
CA THR A 124 -7.54 3.70 -3.13
C THR A 124 -8.54 4.55 -2.34
N ILE A 125 -8.13 5.75 -1.88
CA ILE A 125 -8.95 6.60 -1.02
C ILE A 125 -10.34 6.85 -1.61
N GLY A 126 -11.38 6.53 -0.85
CA GLY A 126 -12.78 6.77 -1.23
C GLY A 126 -13.31 5.91 -2.37
N LEU A 127 -12.51 4.97 -2.90
CA LEU A 127 -12.94 4.02 -3.93
C LEU A 127 -13.49 2.74 -3.27
N PRO A 128 -14.55 2.13 -3.82
CA PRO A 128 -15.16 0.91 -3.28
C PRO A 128 -14.37 -0.36 -3.66
N ILE A 129 -13.06 -0.41 -3.39
CA ILE A 129 -12.17 -1.51 -3.81
C ILE A 129 -12.58 -2.88 -3.25
N HIS A 130 -13.26 -2.92 -2.10
CA HIS A 130 -13.75 -4.16 -1.49
C HIS A 130 -14.90 -4.79 -2.29
N GLN A 131 -15.71 -3.98 -2.97
CA GLN A 131 -16.85 -4.45 -3.76
C GLN A 131 -16.47 -4.76 -5.21
N TYR A 132 -15.35 -4.20 -5.69
CA TYR A 132 -14.92 -4.29 -7.09
C TYR A 132 -13.46 -4.76 -7.17
N PRO A 133 -13.18 -6.08 -7.04
CA PRO A 133 -11.81 -6.61 -7.08
C PRO A 133 -11.09 -6.34 -8.41
N VAL A 134 -11.84 -6.28 -9.53
CA VAL A 134 -11.28 -5.90 -10.85
C VAL A 134 -10.76 -4.46 -10.84
N MET A 135 -11.45 -3.55 -10.14
CA MET A 135 -11.00 -2.18 -9.98
C MET A 135 -9.69 -2.12 -9.17
N LEU A 136 -9.59 -2.92 -8.10
CA LEU A 136 -8.36 -3.00 -7.30
C LEU A 136 -7.17 -3.53 -8.09
N ALA A 137 -7.37 -4.58 -8.91
CA ALA A 137 -6.34 -5.07 -9.82
C ALA A 137 -5.91 -4.00 -10.84
N GLY A 138 -6.88 -3.24 -11.38
CA GLY A 138 -6.61 -2.11 -12.25
C GLY A 138 -5.81 -0.99 -11.57
N ILE A 139 -6.17 -0.64 -10.33
CA ILE A 139 -5.46 0.36 -9.51
C ILE A 139 -4.01 -0.08 -9.31
N PHE A 140 -3.80 -1.34 -8.92
CA PHE A 140 -2.47 -1.88 -8.73
C PHE A 140 -1.61 -1.78 -9.99
N MET A 141 -2.11 -2.29 -11.11
CA MET A 141 -1.39 -2.27 -12.38
C MET A 141 -1.09 -0.83 -12.83
N THR A 142 -2.08 0.06 -12.71
CA THR A 142 -1.94 1.46 -13.12
C THR A 142 -0.94 2.20 -12.23
N ASN A 143 -0.94 1.95 -10.93
CA ASN A 143 0.04 2.53 -10.02
C ASN A 143 1.47 2.11 -10.37
N ARG A 144 1.69 0.83 -10.69
CA ARG A 144 3.02 0.36 -11.12
C ARG A 144 3.45 0.95 -12.46
N ILE A 145 2.52 1.10 -13.41
CA ILE A 145 2.82 1.77 -14.69
C ILE A 145 3.17 3.25 -14.46
N ILE A 146 2.46 3.95 -13.57
CA ILE A 146 2.74 5.36 -13.26
C ILE A 146 4.07 5.51 -12.55
N ASP A 147 4.36 4.65 -11.58
CA ASP A 147 5.62 4.60 -10.86
C ASP A 147 6.81 4.34 -11.81
N TRP A 148 6.65 3.45 -12.80
CA TRP A 148 7.68 3.25 -13.83
C TRP A 148 7.84 4.40 -14.82
N THR A 149 6.76 5.12 -15.13
CA THR A 149 6.77 6.20 -16.13
C THR A 149 7.08 7.58 -15.53
N LYS A 150 6.89 7.74 -14.22
CA LYS A 150 7.10 8.95 -13.42
C LYS A 150 6.61 10.24 -14.12
N PRO A 151 5.30 10.35 -14.40
CA PRO A 151 4.75 11.57 -14.99
C PRO A 151 4.97 12.77 -14.05
N PRO A 152 5.22 13.98 -14.58
CA PRO A 152 5.32 15.17 -13.74
C PRO A 152 4.09 15.31 -12.82
N PRO A 153 4.23 15.68 -11.54
CA PRO A 153 5.45 16.13 -10.86
C PRO A 153 6.27 15.01 -10.16
N ALA A 154 5.98 13.72 -10.38
CA ALA A 154 6.63 12.61 -9.69
C ALA A 154 8.16 12.66 -9.86
N ARG A 155 8.60 12.82 -11.11
CA ARG A 155 10.02 13.01 -11.46
C ARG A 155 10.67 14.26 -10.84
N ALA A 156 9.91 15.27 -10.47
CA ALA A 156 10.45 16.44 -9.77
C ALA A 156 10.66 16.16 -8.28
N ALA A 157 9.89 15.24 -7.68
CA ALA A 157 10.03 14.82 -6.29
C ALA A 157 11.36 14.11 -6.03
N GLU A 158 11.90 13.38 -7.01
CA GLU A 158 13.23 12.74 -6.95
C GLU A 158 14.38 13.73 -6.72
N SER A 159 14.17 15.03 -6.96
CA SER A 159 15.18 16.06 -6.70
C SER A 159 15.32 16.42 -5.22
N LEU A 160 14.39 15.97 -4.37
CA LEU A 160 14.46 16.16 -2.92
C LEU A 160 15.37 15.09 -2.31
N PRO A 161 16.30 15.46 -1.42
CA PRO A 161 17.21 14.50 -0.81
C PRO A 161 16.51 13.65 0.26
N GLY A 162 17.02 12.43 0.44
CA GLY A 162 16.64 11.52 1.51
C GLY A 162 15.23 10.94 1.35
N GLY A 163 14.71 10.40 2.45
CA GLY A 163 13.44 9.66 2.46
C GLY A 163 12.22 10.49 2.02
N VAL A 164 12.32 11.82 2.02
CA VAL A 164 11.26 12.71 1.52
C VAL A 164 11.09 12.55 0.01
N GLY A 165 12.18 12.52 -0.77
CA GLY A 165 12.11 12.37 -2.22
C GLY A 165 11.52 11.03 -2.63
N VAL A 166 12.01 9.97 -1.99
CA VAL A 166 11.55 8.57 -2.17
C VAL A 166 10.05 8.45 -1.92
N VAL A 167 9.58 8.86 -0.73
CA VAL A 167 8.16 8.74 -0.38
C VAL A 167 7.29 9.64 -1.25
N LEU A 168 7.74 10.86 -1.58
CA LEU A 168 6.93 11.80 -2.34
C LEU A 168 6.72 11.35 -3.80
N ASP A 169 7.72 10.72 -4.43
CA ASP A 169 7.59 10.15 -5.78
C ASP A 169 6.41 9.16 -5.84
N ASP A 170 6.38 8.25 -4.87
CA ASP A 170 5.40 7.16 -4.76
C ASP A 170 4.00 7.67 -4.35
N VAL A 171 3.95 8.70 -3.50
CA VAL A 171 2.71 9.44 -3.20
C VAL A 171 2.14 10.09 -4.46
N VAL A 172 2.97 10.75 -5.26
CA VAL A 172 2.52 11.40 -6.51
C VAL A 172 2.03 10.34 -7.50
N ALA A 173 2.74 9.21 -7.64
CA ALA A 173 2.29 8.10 -8.48
C ALA A 173 0.92 7.57 -8.03
N SER A 174 0.72 7.43 -6.72
CA SER A 174 -0.54 6.98 -6.13
C SER A 174 -1.67 7.98 -6.29
N LEU A 175 -1.40 9.29 -6.21
CA LEU A 175 -2.38 10.35 -6.46
C LEU A 175 -2.84 10.38 -7.92
N TRP A 176 -1.93 10.16 -8.88
CA TRP A 176 -2.30 10.03 -10.29
C TRP A 176 -3.23 8.84 -10.52
N THR A 177 -2.92 7.68 -9.93
CA THR A 177 -3.80 6.51 -9.98
C THR A 177 -5.17 6.81 -9.38
N LEU A 178 -5.20 7.41 -8.19
CA LEU A 178 -6.44 7.79 -7.50
C LEU A 178 -7.29 8.69 -8.39
N LEU A 179 -6.69 9.68 -9.04
CA LEU A 179 -7.38 10.62 -9.92
C LEU A 179 -8.03 9.91 -11.09
N LEU A 180 -7.28 9.07 -11.81
CA LEU A 180 -7.78 8.32 -12.97
C LEU A 180 -8.97 7.43 -12.60
N PHE A 181 -8.83 6.65 -11.52
CA PHE A 181 -9.91 5.77 -11.06
C PHE A 181 -11.09 6.52 -10.48
N SER A 182 -10.87 7.65 -9.82
CA SER A 182 -11.96 8.51 -9.32
C SER A 182 -12.79 9.12 -10.43
N ILE A 183 -12.17 9.51 -11.55
CA ILE A 183 -12.86 10.00 -12.74
C ILE A 183 -13.64 8.85 -13.40
N GLY A 184 -12.97 7.72 -13.65
CA GLY A 184 -13.60 6.54 -14.24
C GLY A 184 -14.79 6.03 -13.43
N TRP A 185 -14.66 5.99 -12.10
CA TRP A 185 -15.72 5.58 -11.18
C TRP A 185 -16.92 6.54 -11.22
N ARG A 186 -16.66 7.86 -11.23
CA ARG A 186 -17.73 8.86 -11.35
C ARG A 186 -18.48 8.71 -12.68
N TRP A 187 -17.77 8.46 -13.77
CA TRP A 187 -18.37 8.23 -15.09
C TRP A 187 -19.20 6.94 -15.12
N TYR A 188 -18.63 5.83 -14.63
CA TYR A 188 -19.32 4.54 -14.53
C TYR A 188 -20.64 4.65 -13.75
N ARG A 189 -20.61 5.29 -12.56
CA ARG A 189 -21.85 5.46 -11.76
C ARG A 189 -22.92 6.27 -12.48
N ARG A 190 -22.54 7.33 -13.21
CA ARG A 190 -23.50 8.13 -13.98
C ARG A 190 -24.11 7.34 -15.14
N ALA A 191 -23.30 6.52 -15.82
CA ALA A 191 -23.76 5.68 -16.92
C ALA A 191 -24.70 4.58 -16.45
N SER A 192 -24.43 3.94 -15.31
CA SER A 192 -25.30 2.91 -14.74
C SER A 192 -26.68 3.47 -14.35
N VAL A 193 -26.73 4.64 -13.69
CA VAL A 193 -28.01 5.27 -13.32
C VAL A 193 -28.90 5.56 -14.53
N LYS A 194 -28.32 6.05 -15.65
CA LYS A 194 -29.08 6.30 -16.89
C LYS A 194 -29.62 5.03 -17.54
N ARG A 195 -28.95 3.89 -17.37
CA ARG A 195 -29.38 2.61 -17.92
C ARG A 195 -30.61 2.10 -17.18
N ASP A 196 -30.58 2.18 -15.86
CA ASP A 196 -31.67 1.68 -15.01
C ASP A 196 -32.96 2.50 -15.17
N THR A 197 -32.88 3.79 -15.52
CA THR A 197 -34.07 4.58 -15.84
C THR A 197 -34.73 4.12 -17.15
N PHE A 198 -33.95 3.76 -18.17
CA PHE A 198 -34.49 3.37 -19.47
C PHE A 198 -35.20 2.00 -19.44
N THR A 199 -34.74 1.09 -18.57
CA THR A 199 -35.33 -0.26 -18.44
C THR A 199 -36.58 -0.32 -17.56
N ASN A 200 -36.91 0.75 -16.83
CA ASN A 200 -38.09 0.81 -15.96
C ASN A 200 -39.28 1.54 -16.60
N ASP A 201 -39.09 2.14 -17.77
CA ASP A 201 -40.13 2.85 -18.53
C ASP A 201 -40.78 1.97 -19.64
N ASP A 202 -40.36 0.71 -19.77
CA ASP A 202 -40.91 -0.32 -20.67
C ASP A 202 -41.75 -1.36 -19.89
#